data_AF-A0A7K3DF82-F1
#
_entry.id   AF-A0A7K3DF82-F1
#
_cell.length_a   1.000
_cell.length_b   1.000
_cell.length_c   1.000
_cell.angle_alpha   90.00
_cell.angle_beta   90.00
_cell.angle_gamma   90.00
#
_symmetry.space_group_name_H-M   'P 1'
#
loop_
_entity.id
_entity.type
_entity.pdbx_description
1 polymer ?
#
loop_
_entity_poly.entity_id
_entity_poly.type
_entity_poly.pdbx_seq_one_letter_code
_entity_poly.pdbx_strand_id
1 'polypeptide(L)'
;MAQTFGTPFIGRGDELARLTGVLDGAAGGDPRAVLVAGDAGVGKTRTLTEAAAHAAASGTTVLTGHCVDLGDVGLPYLPFTEILGAAA
;
A
#
# COMPACT_ATOMS: atom_id res chain seq x y z
N MET A 1 -7.01 14.83 -22.13
CA MET A 1 -6.61 13.56 -21.47
C MET A 1 -5.10 13.58 -21.32
N ALA A 2 -4.59 13.78 -20.10
CA ALA A 2 -3.15 13.67 -19.84
C ALA A 2 -2.79 12.19 -19.76
N GLN A 3 -1.89 11.72 -20.64
CA GLN A 3 -1.36 10.36 -20.55
C GLN A 3 -0.34 10.34 -19.42
N THR A 4 -0.65 9.64 -18.33
CA THR A 4 0.33 9.43 -17.24
C THR A 4 1.33 8.37 -17.70
N PHE A 5 2.56 8.79 -18.01
CA PHE A 5 3.65 7.88 -18.32
C PHE A 5 4.18 7.26 -17.02
N GLY A 6 3.77 6.03 -16.72
CA GLY A 6 4.31 5.23 -15.62
C GLY A 6 5.39 4.27 -16.11
N THR A 7 6.44 4.05 -15.32
CA THR A 7 7.37 2.94 -15.58
C THR A 7 6.63 1.60 -15.43
N PRO A 8 6.87 0.61 -16.31
CA PRO A 8 6.16 -0.66 -16.22
C PRO A 8 6.52 -1.42 -14.93
N PHE A 9 5.55 -2.13 -14.37
CA PHE A 9 5.78 -3.01 -13.22
C PHE A 9 6.26 -4.38 -13.70
N ILE A 10 7.51 -4.75 -13.37
CA ILE A 10 8.20 -5.92 -13.93
C ILE A 10 8.73 -6.83 -12.81
N GLY A 11 8.65 -8.15 -13.03
CA GLY A 11 9.35 -9.15 -12.23
C GLY A 11 8.77 -9.45 -10.84
N ARG A 12 7.57 -8.94 -10.53
CA ARG A 12 6.95 -9.02 -9.20
C ARG A 12 5.48 -9.47 -9.22
N GLY A 13 5.14 -10.25 -10.25
CA GLY A 13 3.77 -10.74 -10.46
C GLY A 13 3.28 -11.61 -9.31
N ASP A 14 4.14 -12.48 -8.77
CA ASP A 14 3.77 -13.41 -7.69
C ASP A 14 3.56 -12.69 -6.35
N GLU A 15 4.34 -11.66 -6.04
CA GLU A 15 4.12 -10.83 -4.86
C GLU A 15 2.83 -10.02 -4.98
N LEU A 16 2.58 -9.43 -6.15
CA LEU A 16 1.35 -8.69 -6.39
C LEU A 16 0.13 -9.62 -6.29
N ALA A 17 0.16 -10.79 -6.92
CA ALA A 17 -0.92 -11.77 -6.86
C ALA A 17 -1.22 -12.24 -5.43
N ARG A 18 -0.19 -12.41 -4.59
CA ARG A 18 -0.37 -12.73 -3.17
C ARG A 18 -1.04 -11.59 -2.39
N LEU A 19 -0.64 -10.34 -2.65
CA LEU A 19 -1.25 -9.18 -1.99
C LEU A 19 -2.71 -8.98 -2.43
N THR A 20 -3.00 -9.11 -3.74
CA THR A 20 -4.38 -8.98 -4.25
C THR A 20 -5.28 -10.10 -3.75
N GLY A 21 -4.79 -11.34 -3.66
CA GLY A 21 -5.55 -12.44 -3.07
C GLY A 21 -5.91 -12.22 -1.59
N VAL A 22 -5.05 -11.54 -0.82
CA VAL A 22 -5.37 -11.13 0.56
C VAL A 22 -6.44 -10.04 0.57
N LEU A 23 -6.35 -9.06 -0.33
CA LEU A 23 -7.35 -8.00 -0.46
C LEU A 23 -8.73 -8.55 -0.82
N ASP A 24 -8.78 -9.52 -1.74
CA ASP A 24 -10.03 -10.19 -2.15
C ASP A 24 -10.66 -10.94 -0.96
N GLY A 25 -9.86 -11.65 -0.17
CA GLY A 25 -10.32 -12.31 1.05
C GLY A 25 -10.87 -11.32 2.10
N ALA A 26 -10.20 -10.18 2.26
CA ALA A 26 -10.64 -9.13 3.17
C ALA A 26 -11.96 -8.48 2.76
N ALA A 27 -12.19 -8.31 1.45
CA ALA A 27 -13.47 -7.84 0.91
C ALA A 27 -14.63 -8.82 1.22
N GLY A 28 -14.33 -10.11 1.41
CA GLY A 28 -15.28 -11.14 1.87
C GLY A 28 -15.60 -11.13 3.37
N GLY A 29 -15.05 -10.18 4.14
CA GLY A 29 -15.30 -10.03 5.58
C GLY A 29 -14.29 -10.73 6.50
N ASP A 30 -13.16 -11.20 5.97
CA ASP A 30 -12.06 -11.79 6.74
C ASP A 30 -10.90 -10.78 6.85
N PRO A 31 -10.84 -9.92 7.88
CA PRO A 31 -9.83 -8.88 7.99
C PRO A 31 -8.42 -9.46 8.12
N ARG A 32 -7.45 -8.87 7.41
CA ARG A 32 -6.06 -9.33 7.38
C ARG A 32 -5.07 -8.20 7.57
N ALA A 33 -3.90 -8.53 8.10
CA ALA A 33 -2.72 -7.68 8.13
C ALA A 33 -1.57 -8.38 7.41
N VAL A 34 -0.83 -7.63 6.59
CA VAL A 34 0.32 -8.14 5.84
C VAL A 34 1.53 -7.26 6.11
N LEU A 35 2.66 -7.89 6.45
CA LEU A 35 3.95 -7.23 6.56
C LEU A 35 4.77 -7.53 5.31
N VAL A 36 5.19 -6.48 4.60
CA VAL A 36 6.10 -6.59 3.45
C VAL A 36 7.52 -6.28 3.90
N ALA A 37 8.34 -7.32 4.04
CA ALA A 37 9.75 -7.21 4.38
C ALA A 37 10.65 -7.40 3.16
N GLY A 38 11.88 -6.88 3.22
CA GLY A 38 12.89 -7.02 2.17
C GLY A 38 13.91 -5.90 2.20
N ASP A 39 14.96 -6.04 1.41
CA ASP A 39 16.11 -5.13 1.42
C ASP A 39 15.76 -3.70 0.97
N ALA A 40 16.63 -2.75 1.33
CA ALA A 40 16.54 -1.39 0.82
C ALA A 40 16.59 -1.39 -0.71
N GLY A 41 15.71 -0.62 -1.36
CA GLY A 41 15.66 -0.53 -2.81
C GLY A 41 15.03 -1.72 -3.57
N VAL A 42 14.63 -2.81 -2.90
CA VAL A 42 14.04 -4.01 -3.57
C VAL A 42 12.64 -3.78 -4.17
N GLY A 43 12.09 -2.57 -4.08
CA GLY A 43 10.79 -2.22 -4.67
C GLY A 43 9.58 -2.53 -3.80
N LYS A 44 9.73 -2.57 -2.46
CA LYS A 44 8.60 -2.73 -1.51
C LYS A 44 7.51 -1.69 -1.72
N THR A 45 7.89 -0.40 -1.71
CA THR A 45 6.96 0.71 -1.94
C THR A 45 6.28 0.58 -3.29
N ARG A 46 7.03 0.26 -4.36
CA ARG A 46 6.44 0.07 -5.69
C ARG A 46 5.43 -1.07 -5.73
N THR A 47 5.71 -2.19 -5.06
CA THR A 47 4.80 -3.34 -4.97
C THR A 47 3.52 -2.96 -4.22
N LEU A 48 3.63 -2.24 -3.09
CA LEU A 48 2.48 -1.76 -2.32
C LEU A 48 1.64 -0.73 -3.10
N THR A 49 2.29 0.19 -3.84
CA THR A 49 1.59 1.16 -4.69
C THR A 49 0.79 0.46 -5.81
N GLU A 50 1.34 -0.60 -6.40
CA GLU A 50 0.64 -1.37 -7.44
C GLU A 50 -0.57 -2.13 -6.85
N ALA A 51 -0.41 -2.76 -5.69
CA ALA A 51 -1.52 -3.43 -4.99
C ALA A 51 -2.61 -2.43 -4.56
N ALA A 52 -2.22 -1.25 -4.08
CA ALA A 52 -3.13 -0.15 -3.77
C ALA A 52 -3.90 0.33 -5.01
N ALA A 53 -3.22 0.49 -6.15
CA ALA A 53 -3.87 0.86 -7.41
C ALA A 53 -4.88 -0.21 -7.85
N HIS A 54 -4.55 -1.49 -7.69
CA HIS A 54 -5.46 -2.59 -7.97
C HIS A 54 -6.71 -2.54 -7.07
N ALA A 55 -6.53 -2.37 -5.75
CA ALA A 55 -7.63 -2.24 -4.80
C ALA A 55 -8.53 -1.03 -5.08
N ALA A 56 -7.93 0.12 -5.40
CA ALA A 56 -8.68 1.31 -5.78
C ALA A 56 -9.51 1.08 -7.06
N ALA A 57 -8.93 0.39 -8.06
CA ALA A 57 -9.63 0.03 -9.29
C ALA A 57 -10.80 -0.94 -9.05
N SER A 58 -10.76 -1.77 -8.00
CA SER A 58 -11.87 -2.62 -7.56
C SER A 58 -12.88 -1.91 -6.64
N GLY A 59 -12.76 -0.59 -6.44
CA GLY A 59 -13.68 0.21 -5.64
C GLY A 59 -13.40 0.17 -4.13
N THR A 60 -12.25 -0.38 -3.71
CA THR A 60 -11.83 -0.35 -2.30
C THR A 60 -11.25 1.02 -1.96
N THR A 61 -11.67 1.59 -0.83
CA THR A 61 -11.02 2.79 -0.28
C THR A 61 -9.61 2.45 0.17
N VAL A 62 -8.62 3.16 -0.39
CA VAL A 62 -7.21 3.00 -0.03
C VAL A 62 -6.73 4.25 0.69
N LEU A 63 -6.19 4.06 1.90
CA LEU A 63 -5.62 5.11 2.73
C LEU A 63 -4.15 4.77 3.01
N THR A 64 -3.28 5.76 2.93
CA THR A 64 -1.84 5.58 3.16
C THR A 64 -1.40 6.51 4.29
N GLY A 65 -0.64 5.96 5.24
CA GLY A 65 0.04 6.72 6.28
C GLY A 65 1.54 6.41 6.29
N HIS A 66 2.37 7.37 6.68
CA HIS A 66 3.81 7.26 6.62
C HIS A 66 4.45 7.16 8.00
N CYS A 67 5.16 6.06 8.24
CA CYS A 67 6.07 5.93 9.37
C CYS A 67 7.39 6.58 9.00
N VAL A 68 7.62 7.79 9.47
CA VAL A 68 8.83 8.58 9.21
C VAL A 68 9.72 8.57 10.44
N ASP A 69 11.03 8.42 10.19
CA ASP A 69 12.05 8.52 11.23
C ASP A 69 12.39 10.00 11.45
N LEU A 70 11.79 10.61 12.49
CA LEU A 70 11.98 12.02 12.88
C LEU A 70 12.86 12.17 14.13
N GLY A 71 13.85 11.30 14.32
CA GLY A 71 14.75 11.36 15.47
C GLY A 71 14.08 10.95 16.79
N ASP A 72 14.65 11.38 17.92
CA ASP A 72 14.49 10.71 19.22
C ASP A 72 13.07 10.62 19.79
N VAL A 73 12.18 11.56 19.45
CA VAL A 73 10.80 11.58 19.97
C VAL A 73 9.81 10.94 19.00
N GLY A 74 10.14 10.91 17.69
CA GLY A 74 9.30 10.38 16.62
C GLY A 74 7.87 10.93 16.59
N LEU A 75 7.05 10.40 15.69
CA LEU A 75 5.60 10.64 15.65
C LEU A 75 4.86 9.30 15.52
N PRO A 76 4.71 8.54 16.63
CA PRO A 76 4.26 7.14 16.59
C PRO A 76 2.86 6.95 16.01
N TYR A 77 2.03 8.00 16.08
CA TYR A 77 0.67 7.98 15.58
C TYR A 77 0.46 8.78 14.29
N LEU A 78 1.52 9.36 13.69
CA LEU A 78 1.39 10.12 12.44
C LEU A 78 0.67 9.33 11.33
N PRO A 79 0.99 8.05 11.05
CA PRO A 79 0.31 7.30 9.99
C PRO A 79 -1.21 7.28 10.18
N PHE A 80 -1.67 7.14 11.43
CA PHE A 80 -3.09 7.11 11.74
C PHE A 80 -3.74 8.49 11.60
N THR A 81 -3.05 9.57 12.00
CA THR A 81 -3.57 10.93 11.81
C THR A 81 -3.69 11.28 10.33
N GLU A 82 -2.74 10.87 9.48
CA GLU A 82 -2.82 11.03 8.02
C GLU A 82 -4.02 10.26 7.44
N ILE A 83 -4.17 8.99 7.84
CA ILE A 83 -5.27 8.12 7.41
C ILE A 83 -6.63 8.69 7.81
N LEU A 84 -6.79 9.11 9.06
CA LEU A 84 -8.05 9.67 9.57
C LEU A 84 -8.37 11.02 8.92
N GLY A 85 -7.36 11.86 8.67
CA GLY A 85 -7.53 13.14 7.98
C GLY A 85 -7.91 12.97 6.51
N ALA A 86 -7.46 11.90 5.85
CA ALA A 86 -7.83 11.59 4.47
C ALA A 86 -9.20 10.90 4.32
N ALA A 87 -9.72 10.31 5.41
CA ALA A 87 -11.00 9.61 5.43
C ALA A 87 -12.19 10.49 5.85
N ALA A 88 -11.93 11.70 6.36
CA ALA A 88 -12.92 12.70 6.77
C ALA A 88 -13.46 13.50 5.58
#